data_AF-A0A1E1WEU9-F1
#
_entry.id   AF-A0A1E1WEU9-F1
#
_cell.length_a   1.000
_cell.length_b   1.000
_cell.length_c   1.000
_cell.angle_alpha   90.00
_cell.angle_beta   90.00
_cell.angle_gamma   90.00
#
_symmetry.space_group_name_H-M   'P 1'
#
loop_
_entity.id
_entity.type
_entity.pdbx_description
1 polymer ?
#
loop_
_entity_poly.entity_id
_entity_poly.type
_entity_poly.pdbx_seq_one_letter_code
_entity_poly.pdbx_strand_id
1 'polypeptide(L)'
;MKYILYITLFSLLNTISGEIEDRYDLLLDLYNTDLFSSDQYEIDDSYSAFRFKPSNPISEPVEKSSFQEATISSPFILNTIFVLDKHTSPCLFSITDKDGLKLSLCLTLAGEDITRITLDGKGIPTGGVSFTSYGNLTTWTKMLLHVEDTRVTLYVNCMKIDTSEFD
;
A
#
# COMPACT_ATOMS: atom_id res chain seq x y z
N MET A 1 -8.93 -30.99 -47.12
CA MET A 1 -9.74 -30.98 -45.88
C MET A 1 -9.04 -30.06 -44.88
N LYS A 2 -9.69 -28.98 -44.44
CA LYS A 2 -9.15 -28.06 -43.43
C LYS A 2 -9.70 -28.48 -42.07
N TYR A 3 -8.81 -28.81 -41.13
CA TYR A 3 -9.18 -29.04 -39.74
C TYR A 3 -9.36 -27.68 -39.05
N ILE A 4 -10.49 -27.47 -38.40
CA ILE A 4 -10.72 -26.34 -37.49
C ILE A 4 -10.50 -26.90 -36.08
N LEU A 5 -9.54 -26.32 -35.35
CA LEU A 5 -9.28 -26.65 -33.95
C LEU A 5 -10.14 -25.73 -33.09
N TYR A 6 -11.02 -26.30 -32.26
CA TYR A 6 -11.76 -25.57 -31.23
C TYR A 6 -11.05 -25.78 -29.89
N ILE A 7 -10.58 -24.69 -29.27
CA ILE A 7 -10.09 -24.69 -27.89
C ILE A 7 -11.21 -24.10 -27.03
N THR A 8 -11.81 -24.91 -26.16
CA THR A 8 -12.78 -24.45 -25.16
C THR A 8 -12.06 -24.43 -23.80
N LEU A 9 -11.87 -23.24 -23.24
CA LEU A 9 -11.32 -23.08 -21.89
C LEU A 9 -12.48 -23.09 -20.89
N PHE A 10 -12.51 -24.07 -19.98
CA PHE A 10 -13.42 -24.06 -18.84
C PHE A 10 -12.70 -23.45 -17.64
N SER A 11 -13.06 -22.23 -17.25
CA SER A 11 -12.64 -21.66 -15.96
C SER A 11 -13.70 -21.96 -14.91
N LEU A 12 -13.42 -22.92 -14.03
CA LEU A 12 -14.17 -23.13 -12.80
C LEU A 12 -13.80 -22.02 -11.82
N LEU A 13 -14.62 -20.98 -11.76
CA LEU A 13 -14.57 -20.00 -10.67
C LEU A 13 -15.30 -20.59 -9.47
N ASN A 14 -14.53 -21.21 -8.57
CA ASN A 14 -15.03 -21.55 -7.25
C ASN A 14 -15.00 -20.28 -6.41
N THR A 15 -16.03 -19.43 -6.52
CA THR A 15 -16.22 -18.29 -5.62
C THR A 15 -16.64 -18.82 -4.26
N ILE A 16 -15.65 -19.15 -3.44
CA ILE A 16 -15.84 -19.42 -2.01
C ILE A 16 -16.02 -18.07 -1.33
N SER A 17 -17.22 -17.85 -0.80
CA SER A 17 -17.55 -16.98 0.33
C SER A 17 -17.13 -15.50 0.21
N GLY A 18 -18.06 -14.66 -0.24
CA GLY A 18 -17.99 -13.22 0.00
C GLY A 18 -18.24 -12.93 1.48
N GLU A 19 -17.20 -12.98 2.29
CA GLU A 19 -17.15 -12.11 3.46
C GLU A 19 -17.14 -10.67 2.93
N ILE A 20 -17.90 -9.79 3.58
CA ILE A 20 -17.89 -8.36 3.27
C ILE A 20 -16.46 -7.89 3.57
N GLU A 21 -15.67 -7.67 2.53
CA GLU A 21 -14.33 -7.11 2.66
C GLU A 21 -14.50 -5.66 3.14
N ASP A 22 -14.26 -5.43 4.43
CA ASP A 22 -14.27 -4.08 4.99
C ASP A 22 -13.12 -3.29 4.35
N ARG A 23 -13.47 -2.46 3.36
CA ARG A 23 -12.53 -1.59 2.66
C ARG A 23 -12.46 -0.24 3.34
N TYR A 24 -11.28 0.10 3.85
CA TYR A 24 -10.98 1.42 4.41
C TYR A 24 -10.16 2.25 3.43
N ASP A 25 -10.66 3.44 3.09
CA ASP A 25 -9.91 4.43 2.32
C ASP A 25 -9.30 5.45 3.29
N LEU A 26 -7.99 5.31 3.54
CA LEU A 26 -7.26 6.16 4.48
C LEU A 26 -7.15 7.62 4.00
N LEU A 27 -7.41 7.90 2.71
CA LEU A 27 -7.39 9.26 2.17
C LEU A 27 -8.78 9.91 2.21
N LEU A 28 -9.87 9.14 2.31
CA LEU A 28 -11.25 9.67 2.25
C LEU A 28 -11.52 10.74 3.32
N ASP A 29 -11.01 10.53 4.52
CA ASP A 29 -11.17 11.48 5.64
C ASP A 29 -10.26 12.71 5.51
N LEU A 30 -9.29 12.68 4.58
CA LEU A 30 -8.32 13.75 4.38
C LEU A 30 -8.75 14.79 3.33
N TYR A 31 -9.73 14.50 2.47
CA TYR A 31 -10.09 15.35 1.33
C TYR A 31 -10.42 16.81 1.70
N ASN A 32 -10.89 17.06 2.92
CA ASN A 32 -11.28 18.39 3.40
C ASN A 32 -10.26 19.04 4.34
N THR A 33 -9.05 18.47 4.45
CA THR A 33 -7.99 18.98 5.31
C THR A 33 -7.05 19.93 4.54
N ASP A 34 -6.38 20.83 5.25
CA ASP A 34 -5.41 21.77 4.66
C ASP A 34 -4.03 21.10 4.41
N LEU A 35 -3.96 19.77 4.45
CA LEU A 35 -2.73 18.97 4.30
C LEU A 35 -2.25 18.88 2.85
N PHE A 36 -3.19 18.95 1.91
CA PHE A 36 -2.92 18.81 0.48
C PHE A 36 -2.70 20.16 -0.19
N SER A 37 -1.83 20.20 -1.19
CA SER A 37 -1.84 21.31 -2.14
C SER A 37 -3.16 21.32 -2.91
N SER A 38 -3.59 22.49 -3.37
CA SER A 38 -4.74 22.62 -4.28
C SER A 38 -4.59 21.84 -5.60
N ASP A 39 -3.37 21.41 -5.92
CA ASP A 39 -3.07 20.61 -7.10
C ASP A 39 -3.61 19.19 -6.93
N GLN A 40 -4.70 18.87 -7.64
CA GLN A 40 -5.20 17.51 -7.81
C GLN A 40 -4.60 16.91 -9.09
N TYR A 41 -4.16 15.66 -9.00
CA TYR A 41 -3.65 14.92 -10.15
C TYR A 41 -4.56 13.72 -10.42
N GLU A 42 -5.00 13.54 -11.65
CA GLU A 42 -5.69 12.32 -12.07
C GLU A 42 -4.64 11.26 -12.44
N ILE A 43 -4.72 10.10 -11.79
CA ILE A 43 -3.84 8.95 -12.11
C ILE A 43 -4.43 8.21 -13.32
N ASP A 44 -5.76 8.02 -13.31
CA ASP A 44 -6.62 7.48 -14.37
C ASP A 44 -8.08 7.89 -14.08
N ASP A 45 -9.04 7.44 -14.90
CA ASP A 45 -10.48 7.73 -14.75
C ASP A 45 -11.09 7.32 -13.40
N SER A 46 -10.35 6.58 -12.55
CA SER A 46 -10.84 5.97 -11.31
C SER A 46 -10.15 6.48 -10.04
N TYR A 47 -9.02 7.20 -10.15
CA TYR A 47 -8.24 7.62 -8.97
C TYR A 47 -7.78 9.08 -9.05
N SER A 48 -8.13 9.83 -8.01
CA SER A 48 -7.53 11.13 -7.72
C SER A 48 -6.33 10.97 -6.79
N ALA A 49 -5.28 11.74 -7.04
CA ALA A 49 -4.12 11.82 -6.18
C ALA A 49 -3.93 13.23 -5.61
N PHE A 50 -3.35 13.26 -4.42
CA PHE A 50 -3.07 14.46 -3.67
C PHE A 50 -1.59 14.61 -3.47
N ARG A 51 -1.09 15.82 -3.72
CA ARG A 51 0.26 16.18 -3.34
C ARG A 51 0.24 16.79 -1.93
N PHE A 52 1.01 16.22 -1.02
CA PHE A 52 1.22 16.81 0.31
C PHE A 52 1.96 18.14 0.19
N LYS A 53 1.56 19.13 1.00
CA LYS A 53 2.27 20.41 1.03
C LYS A 53 3.72 20.18 1.51
N PRO A 54 4.73 20.80 0.88
CA PRO A 54 6.12 20.69 1.33
C PRO A 54 6.34 21.16 2.78
N SER A 55 5.51 22.08 3.27
CA SER A 55 5.53 22.56 4.66
C SER A 55 4.95 21.58 5.68
N ASN A 56 4.32 20.49 5.23
CA ASN A 56 3.73 19.45 6.07
C ASN A 56 4.04 18.04 5.52
N PRO A 57 5.32 17.64 5.48
CA PRO A 57 5.77 16.48 4.73
C PRO A 57 5.42 15.13 5.39
N ILE A 58 5.04 15.14 6.68
CA ILE A 58 4.75 13.95 7.48
C ILE A 58 3.51 14.30 8.29
N SER A 59 2.35 14.09 7.66
CA SER A 59 0.99 14.43 8.08
C SER A 59 0.78 14.67 9.58
N GLU A 60 0.14 15.79 9.92
CA GLU A 60 -0.57 15.92 11.19
C GLU A 60 -1.51 14.73 11.39
N PRO A 61 -1.62 14.18 12.61
CA PRO A 61 -2.55 13.08 12.88
C PRO A 61 -3.97 13.42 12.45
N VAL A 62 -4.65 12.48 11.79
CA VAL A 62 -6.05 12.65 11.41
C VAL A 62 -6.92 12.47 12.64
N GLU A 63 -7.24 13.57 13.32
CA GLU A 63 -8.02 13.56 14.57
C GLU A 63 -9.46 13.05 14.41
N LYS A 64 -9.96 12.91 13.18
CA LYS A 64 -11.27 12.35 12.86
C LYS A 64 -11.16 11.45 11.65
N SER A 65 -10.79 10.19 11.86
CA SER A 65 -10.89 9.17 10.83
C SER A 65 -11.98 8.17 11.18
N SER A 66 -12.71 7.71 10.16
CA SER A 66 -13.60 6.54 10.20
C SER A 66 -12.87 5.27 10.67
N PHE A 67 -11.54 5.30 10.66
CA PHE A 67 -10.65 4.24 11.09
C PHE A 67 -10.39 4.20 12.61
N GLN A 68 -10.81 5.19 13.39
CA GLN A 68 -10.45 5.27 14.83
C GLN A 68 -10.95 4.10 15.68
N GLU A 69 -12.04 3.46 15.27
CA GLU A 69 -12.60 2.30 15.97
C GLU A 69 -12.24 0.96 15.29
N ALA A 70 -11.52 1.01 14.15
CA ALA A 70 -11.17 -0.18 13.40
C ALA A 70 -9.99 -0.92 14.05
N THR A 71 -10.11 -2.24 14.13
CA THR A 71 -8.99 -3.11 14.51
C THR A 71 -8.40 -3.73 13.26
N ILE A 72 -7.10 -3.55 13.03
CA ILE A 72 -6.39 -4.28 11.97
C ILE A 72 -6.07 -5.68 12.50
N SER A 73 -6.63 -6.68 11.87
CA SER A 73 -6.30 -8.09 12.08
C SER A 73 -5.81 -8.70 10.77
N SER A 74 -4.84 -9.60 10.86
CA SER A 74 -4.47 -10.47 9.75
C SER A 74 -5.58 -11.50 9.48
N PRO A 75 -5.76 -11.91 8.20
CA PRO A 75 -5.08 -11.39 7.02
C PRO A 75 -5.65 -10.03 6.58
N PHE A 76 -4.80 -9.17 6.00
CA PHE A 76 -5.23 -7.92 5.38
C PHE A 76 -4.42 -7.58 4.14
N ILE A 77 -5.00 -6.75 3.28
CA ILE A 77 -4.35 -6.21 2.09
C ILE A 77 -4.18 -4.71 2.27
N LEU A 78 -2.97 -4.23 2.02
CA LEU A 78 -2.71 -2.82 1.86
C LEU A 78 -2.40 -2.49 0.42
N ASN A 79 -3.18 -1.58 -0.16
CA ASN A 79 -3.01 -1.12 -1.53
C ASN A 79 -2.75 0.38 -1.56
N THR A 80 -1.77 0.81 -2.34
CA THR A 80 -1.39 2.23 -2.46
C THR A 80 -0.90 2.54 -3.86
N ILE A 81 -1.19 3.76 -4.31
CA ILE A 81 -0.67 4.31 -5.56
C ILE A 81 0.03 5.63 -5.21
N PHE A 82 1.31 5.76 -5.56
CA PHE A 82 2.11 6.89 -5.14
C PHE A 82 3.15 7.29 -6.19
N VAL A 83 3.72 8.49 -6.01
CA VAL A 83 4.93 8.98 -6.68
C VAL A 83 5.87 9.48 -5.60
N LEU A 84 7.11 8.98 -5.58
CA LEU A 84 8.13 9.52 -4.67
C LEU A 84 8.76 10.80 -5.22
N ASP A 85 8.98 11.75 -4.32
CA ASP A 85 9.92 12.84 -4.56
C ASP A 85 11.34 12.29 -4.37
N LYS A 86 12.25 12.62 -5.30
CA LYS A 86 13.65 12.15 -5.32
C LYS A 86 14.45 12.57 -4.09
N HIS A 87 13.97 13.57 -3.35
CA HIS A 87 14.69 14.18 -2.24
C HIS A 87 14.17 13.75 -0.88
N THR A 88 13.05 13.02 -0.82
CA THR A 88 12.44 12.61 0.44
C THR A 88 12.24 11.11 0.49
N SER A 89 12.32 10.59 1.70
CA SER A 89 12.20 9.17 1.99
C SER A 89 11.05 8.99 2.98
N PRO A 90 9.80 9.04 2.51
CA PRO A 90 8.65 9.15 3.40
C PRO A 90 8.15 7.78 3.88
N CYS A 91 7.42 7.82 4.99
CA CYS A 91 6.41 6.79 5.25
C CYS A 91 5.15 7.11 4.45
N LEU A 92 4.64 6.13 3.71
CA LEU A 92 3.38 6.28 2.98
C LEU A 92 2.20 6.43 3.94
N PHE A 93 2.25 5.72 5.07
CA PHE A 93 1.34 5.93 6.19
C PHE A 93 1.99 5.42 7.48
N SER A 94 1.43 5.85 8.61
CA SER A 94 1.72 5.33 9.93
C SER A 94 0.45 5.40 10.79
N ILE A 95 0.18 4.33 11.52
CA ILE A 95 -0.94 4.19 12.45
C ILE A 95 -0.35 4.04 13.84
N THR A 96 -0.66 4.99 14.71
CA THR A 96 -0.19 5.04 16.09
C THR A 96 -1.38 5.17 17.02
N ASP A 97 -1.26 4.62 18.22
CA ASP A 97 -2.16 4.92 19.33
C ASP A 97 -1.37 5.30 20.58
N LYS A 98 -2.05 5.39 21.72
CA LYS A 98 -1.44 5.67 23.03
C LYS A 98 -0.37 4.66 23.47
N ASP A 99 -0.43 3.42 22.99
CA ASP A 99 0.52 2.35 23.31
C ASP A 99 1.70 2.30 22.31
N GLY A 100 1.68 3.12 21.25
CA GLY A 100 2.78 3.29 20.29
C GLY A 100 2.40 2.95 18.85
N LEU A 101 3.41 2.59 18.06
CA LEU A 101 3.26 2.22 16.64
C LEU A 101 2.45 0.92 16.51
N LYS A 102 1.41 0.94 15.66
CA LYS A 102 0.64 -0.25 15.29
C LYS A 102 1.02 -0.78 13.93
N LEU A 103 1.18 0.10 12.96
CA LEU A 103 1.55 -0.27 11.61
C LEU A 103 2.15 0.94 10.90
N SER A 104 3.27 0.79 10.23
CA SER A 104 3.82 1.80 9.32
C SER A 104 4.38 1.14 8.08
N LEU A 105 4.34 1.89 6.99
CA LEU A 105 4.95 1.52 5.74
C LEU A 105 5.85 2.63 5.28
N CYS A 106 7.15 2.37 5.25
CA CYS A 106 8.17 3.36 4.94
C CYS A 106 9.03 2.98 3.76
N LEU A 107 9.44 3.99 3.02
CA LEU A 107 10.26 3.87 1.82
C LEU A 107 11.61 4.52 2.09
N THR A 108 12.68 3.75 1.89
CA THR A 108 14.07 4.19 2.05
C THR A 108 14.82 4.11 0.73
N LEU A 109 15.19 5.27 0.16
CA LEU A 109 16.04 5.31 -1.03
C LEU A 109 17.44 4.79 -0.67
N ALA A 110 17.84 3.68 -1.26
CA ALA A 110 19.14 3.05 -1.08
C ALA A 110 20.07 3.24 -2.29
N GLY A 111 19.55 3.79 -3.39
CA GLY A 111 20.26 4.12 -4.63
C GLY A 111 19.32 4.80 -5.63
N GLU A 112 19.83 5.14 -6.82
CA GLU A 112 19.05 5.84 -7.87
C GLU A 112 17.79 5.05 -8.29
N ASP A 113 17.89 3.72 -8.35
CA ASP A 113 16.81 2.80 -8.71
C ASP A 113 16.58 1.72 -7.65
N ILE A 114 16.99 1.98 -6.40
CA ILE A 114 16.85 1.00 -5.31
C ILE A 114 16.08 1.64 -4.18
N THR A 115 14.89 1.11 -3.91
CA THR A 115 14.09 1.52 -2.77
C THR A 115 13.86 0.33 -1.85
N ARG A 116 14.17 0.50 -0.57
CA ARG A 116 13.78 -0.43 0.48
C ARG A 116 12.38 -0.08 0.95
N ILE A 117 11.49 -1.05 0.97
CA ILE A 117 10.11 -0.92 1.44
C ILE A 117 10.03 -1.68 2.76
N THR A 118 9.75 -0.99 3.85
CA THR A 118 9.71 -1.58 5.19
C THR A 118 8.31 -1.48 5.76
N LEU A 119 7.75 -2.63 6.13
CA LEU A 119 6.53 -2.74 6.93
C LEU A 119 6.94 -3.01 8.38
N ASP A 120 6.50 -2.17 9.31
CA ASP A 120 6.76 -2.34 10.74
C ASP A 120 5.45 -2.22 11.51
N GLY A 121 5.32 -2.88 12.66
CA GLY A 121 4.09 -2.85 13.42
C GLY A 121 3.89 -4.01 14.40
N LYS A 122 2.74 -3.98 15.08
CA LYS A 122 2.33 -5.04 15.99
C LYS A 122 1.97 -6.30 15.20
N GLY A 123 2.55 -7.44 15.57
CA GLY A 123 2.38 -8.70 14.85
C GLY A 123 3.36 -8.89 13.69
N ILE A 124 4.27 -7.92 13.46
CA ILE A 124 5.40 -8.03 12.55
C ILE A 124 6.68 -8.25 13.39
N PRO A 125 7.69 -9.00 12.91
CA PRO A 125 8.94 -9.19 13.64
C PRO A 125 9.63 -7.90 14.06
N THR A 126 10.33 -7.93 15.20
CA THR A 126 11.11 -6.79 15.69
C THR A 126 12.08 -6.29 14.63
N GLY A 127 11.95 -5.03 14.23
CA GLY A 127 12.76 -4.42 13.14
C GLY A 127 12.05 -4.41 11.78
N GLY A 128 10.83 -4.92 11.70
CA GLY A 128 9.99 -4.91 10.51
C GLY A 128 10.38 -5.95 9.46
N VAL A 129 9.53 -6.07 8.45
CA VAL A 129 9.80 -6.82 7.22
C VAL A 129 10.23 -5.83 6.14
N SER A 130 11.38 -6.06 5.52
CA SER A 130 11.94 -5.17 4.50
C SER A 130 12.13 -5.87 3.16
N PHE A 131 11.64 -5.23 2.11
CA PHE A 131 11.80 -5.67 0.73
C PHE A 131 12.69 -4.70 -0.03
N THR A 132 13.42 -5.21 -1.02
CA THR A 132 14.18 -4.35 -1.95
C THR A 132 13.47 -4.35 -3.30
N SER A 133 12.96 -3.18 -3.70
CA SER A 133 12.41 -2.97 -5.03
C SER A 133 13.47 -2.32 -5.93
N TYR A 134 13.62 -2.87 -7.13
CA TYR A 134 14.46 -2.31 -8.18
C TYR A 134 13.59 -1.56 -9.20
N GLY A 135 13.97 -0.33 -9.51
CA GLY A 135 13.28 0.53 -10.45
C GLY A 135 12.93 1.89 -9.87
N ASN A 136 12.65 2.83 -10.78
CA ASN A 136 12.37 4.20 -10.44
C ASN A 136 10.93 4.39 -9.90
N LEU A 137 10.81 4.55 -8.57
CA LEU A 137 9.55 4.82 -7.89
C LEU A 137 9.15 6.32 -7.89
N THR A 138 9.87 7.17 -8.65
CA THR A 138 9.53 8.58 -8.88
C THR A 138 8.53 8.75 -10.02
N THR A 139 7.91 7.65 -10.45
CA THR A 139 6.78 7.61 -11.38
C THR A 139 5.61 6.92 -10.69
N TRP A 140 4.40 7.03 -11.26
CA TRP A 140 3.21 6.40 -10.69
C TRP A 140 3.44 4.92 -10.46
N THR A 141 3.45 4.54 -9.19
CA THR A 141 3.74 3.19 -8.73
C THR A 141 2.54 2.64 -7.99
N LYS A 142 2.03 1.49 -8.43
CA LYS A 142 1.01 0.72 -7.71
C LYS A 142 1.72 -0.29 -6.81
N MET A 143 1.38 -0.34 -5.54
CA MET A 143 1.97 -1.28 -4.59
C MET A 143 0.89 -1.95 -3.77
N LEU A 144 1.03 -3.27 -3.62
CA LEU A 144 0.16 -4.10 -2.82
C LEU A 144 0.99 -4.95 -1.86
N LEU A 145 0.66 -4.87 -0.58
CA LEU A 145 1.16 -5.77 0.46
C LEU A 145 0.03 -6.69 0.90
N HIS A 146 0.25 -8.00 0.80
CA HIS A 146 -0.64 -9.00 1.39
C HIS A 146 0.01 -9.50 2.67
N VAL A 147 -0.65 -9.25 3.80
CA VAL A 147 -0.16 -9.57 5.14
C VAL A 147 -1.01 -10.69 5.72
N GLU A 148 -0.35 -11.78 6.10
CA GLU A 148 -0.91 -12.89 6.84
C GLU A 148 -0.15 -13.06 8.16
N ASP A 149 -0.61 -13.97 9.03
CA ASP A 149 -0.07 -14.15 10.38
C ASP A 149 1.45 -14.38 10.42
N THR A 150 2.00 -15.10 9.43
CA THR A 150 3.41 -15.53 9.40
C THR A 150 4.13 -15.14 8.11
N ARG A 151 3.48 -14.36 7.24
CA ARG A 151 4.10 -13.95 5.97
C ARG A 151 3.58 -12.64 5.45
N VAL A 152 4.45 -11.92 4.75
CA VAL A 152 4.12 -10.71 4.00
C VAL A 152 4.60 -10.88 2.57
N THR A 153 3.72 -10.61 1.60
CA THR A 153 4.07 -10.63 0.18
C THR A 153 3.92 -9.23 -0.42
N LEU A 154 4.96 -8.78 -1.13
CA LEU A 154 4.99 -7.50 -1.82
C LEU A 154 4.77 -7.68 -3.32
N TYR A 155 3.87 -6.87 -3.87
CA TYR A 155 3.69 -6.66 -5.31
C TYR A 155 3.90 -5.19 -5.64
N VAL A 156 4.64 -4.92 -6.73
CA VAL A 156 4.85 -3.57 -7.27
C VAL A 156 4.51 -3.62 -8.76
N ASN A 157 3.66 -2.69 -9.21
CA ASN A 157 3.14 -2.63 -10.58
C ASN A 157 2.61 -3.98 -11.08
N CYS A 158 1.82 -4.64 -10.23
CA CYS A 158 1.23 -5.96 -10.48
C CYS A 158 2.24 -7.11 -10.63
N MET A 159 3.51 -6.90 -10.34
CA MET A 159 4.54 -7.93 -10.31
C MET A 159 4.88 -8.31 -8.88
N LYS A 160 4.93 -9.61 -8.58
CA LYS A 160 5.43 -10.10 -7.28
C LYS A 160 6.91 -9.76 -7.17
N ILE A 161 7.28 -9.03 -6.12
CA ILE A 161 8.66 -8.73 -5.80
C ILE A 161 9.25 -9.85 -4.96
N ASP A 162 8.65 -10.10 -3.78
CA ASP A 162 9.12 -11.13 -2.86
C ASP A 162 8.06 -11.50 -1.81
N THR A 163 8.32 -12.59 -1.07
CA THR A 163 7.58 -12.99 0.12
C THR A 163 8.57 -13.17 1.28
N SER A 164 8.32 -12.49 2.41
CA SER A 164 9.04 -12.72 3.66
C SER A 164 8.17 -13.56 4.58
N GLU A 165 8.72 -14.67 5.07
CA GLU A 165 8.11 -15.51 6.10
C GLU A 165 8.77 -15.23 7.46
N PHE A 166 8.03 -15.42 8.54
CA PHE A 166 8.50 -15.25 9.91
C PHE A 166 7.74 -16.15 10.89
N ASP A 167 8.39 -16.47 12.01
CA ASP A 167 7.91 -17.38 13.07
C ASP A 167 7.17 -16.64 14.20
#